data_AF-A0A3V7IIR6-F1
#
_entry.id   AF-A0A3V7IIR6-F1
#
_cell.length_a   1.000
_cell.length_b   1.000
_cell.length_c   1.000
_cell.angle_alpha   90.00
_cell.angle_beta   90.00
_cell.angle_gamma   90.00
#
_symmetry.space_group_name_H-M   'P 1'
#
loop_
_entity.id
_entity.type
_entity.pdbx_description
1 polymer ?
#
loop_
_entity_poly.entity_id
_entity_poly.type
_entity_poly.pdbx_seq_one_letter_code
_entity_poly.pdbx_strand_id
1 'polypeptide(L)'
;SWRGEHFSYISRTELEEKGKAFMSLVTFAACKAQQAETVQPPAPLTLPEVESRIWPLEVGLVFNQVEGVDVLSEAQQNKLKANINQLWLERTATSEIIAIARGLVGSMQGVTHA
;
A
#
# COMPACT_ATOMS: atom_id res chain seq x y z
N SER A 1 -56.89 -28.74 2.21
CA SER A 1 -55.94 -29.72 2.76
C SER A 1 -54.60 -29.56 2.04
N TRP A 2 -53.61 -28.95 2.70
CA TRP A 2 -52.27 -28.81 2.12
C TRP A 2 -51.62 -30.20 2.06
N ARG A 3 -51.36 -30.72 0.84
CA ARG A 3 -50.44 -31.86 0.64
C ARG A 3 -49.08 -31.27 0.33
N GLY A 4 -48.31 -30.98 1.36
CA GLY A 4 -46.90 -30.61 1.19
C GLY A 4 -46.15 -31.78 0.55
N GLU A 5 -45.21 -31.44 -0.33
CA GLU A 5 -44.30 -32.39 -0.97
C GLU A 5 -43.61 -33.24 0.10
N HIS A 6 -43.63 -34.56 -0.07
CA HIS A 6 -43.05 -35.49 0.89
C HIS A 6 -41.56 -35.15 0.99
N PHE A 7 -41.09 -34.64 2.13
CA PHE A 7 -39.65 -34.55 2.39
C PHE A 7 -39.12 -35.99 2.33
N SER A 8 -38.53 -36.38 1.20
CA SER A 8 -37.88 -37.68 1.08
C SER A 8 -36.74 -37.71 2.08
N TYR A 9 -36.79 -38.67 3.01
CA TYR A 9 -35.72 -38.89 3.97
C TYR A 9 -34.41 -39.12 3.20
N ILE A 10 -33.45 -38.20 3.33
CA ILE A 10 -32.11 -38.40 2.78
C ILE A 10 -31.49 -39.55 3.56
N SER A 11 -31.08 -40.61 2.87
CA SER A 11 -30.43 -41.73 3.53
C SER A 11 -29.14 -41.25 4.20
N ARG A 12 -28.91 -41.65 5.45
CA ARG A 12 -27.72 -41.26 6.21
C ARG A 12 -26.44 -41.56 5.43
N THR A 13 -26.41 -42.70 4.73
CA THR A 13 -25.28 -43.13 3.92
C THR A 13 -24.98 -42.17 2.77
N GLU A 14 -26.01 -41.71 2.04
CA GLU A 14 -25.84 -40.76 0.94
C GLU A 14 -25.33 -39.40 1.45
N LEU A 15 -25.78 -38.97 2.64
CA LEU A 15 -25.29 -37.73 3.27
C LEU A 15 -23.81 -37.86 3.67
N GLU A 16 -23.42 -39.01 4.24
CA GLU A 16 -22.04 -39.28 4.64
C GLU A 16 -21.10 -39.37 3.42
N GLU A 17 -21.55 -39.96 2.31
CA GLU A 17 -20.78 -40.03 1.05
C GLU A 17 -20.53 -38.64 0.47
N LYS A 18 -21.56 -37.79 0.42
CA LYS A 18 -21.43 -36.40 -0.03
C LYS A 18 -20.51 -35.59 0.89
N GLY A 19 -20.62 -35.80 2.19
CA GLY A 19 -19.74 -35.17 3.19
C GLY A 19 -18.26 -35.55 3.00
N LYS A 20 -17.98 -36.83 2.73
CA LYS A 20 -16.60 -37.31 2.47
C LYS A 20 -16.00 -36.71 1.20
N ALA A 21 -16.78 -36.64 0.11
CA ALA A 21 -16.34 -36.02 -1.14
C ALA A 21 -16.00 -34.53 -0.94
N PHE A 22 -16.82 -33.80 -0.19
CA PHE A 22 -16.57 -32.40 0.14
C PHE A 22 -15.33 -32.22 1.02
N MET A 23 -15.15 -33.05 2.06
CA MET A 23 -13.97 -33.00 2.92
C MET A 23 -12.67 -33.27 2.14
N SER A 24 -12.68 -34.20 1.18
CA SER A 24 -11.52 -34.44 0.31
C SER A 24 -11.12 -33.20 -0.50
N LEU A 25 -12.10 -32.46 -1.03
CA LEU A 25 -11.85 -31.21 -1.76
C LEU A 25 -11.29 -30.11 -0.84
N VAL A 26 -11.81 -29.98 0.38
CA VAL A 26 -11.31 -29.02 1.37
C VAL A 26 -9.86 -29.35 1.74
N THR A 27 -9.54 -30.62 2.03
CA THR A 27 -8.16 -31.03 2.34
C THR A 27 -7.21 -30.78 1.17
N PHE A 28 -7.65 -31.03 -0.07
CA PHE A 28 -6.86 -30.72 -1.27
C PHE A 28 -6.59 -29.22 -1.43
N ALA A 29 -7.62 -28.38 -1.25
CA ALA A 29 -7.48 -26.93 -1.32
C ALA A 29 -6.58 -26.38 -0.21
N ALA A 30 -6.68 -26.92 1.01
CA ALA A 30 -5.81 -26.56 2.13
C ALA A 30 -4.36 -26.92 1.86
N CYS A 31 -4.09 -28.12 1.34
CA CYS A 31 -2.73 -28.54 0.94
C CYS A 31 -2.15 -27.61 -0.15
N LYS A 32 -2.98 -27.24 -1.14
CA LYS A 32 -2.58 -26.28 -2.18
C LYS A 32 -2.28 -24.88 -1.60
N ALA A 33 -3.08 -24.42 -0.63
CA ALA A 33 -2.85 -23.14 0.04
C ALA A 33 -1.57 -23.16 0.90
N GLN A 34 -1.30 -24.26 1.61
CA GLN A 34 -0.07 -24.44 2.38
C GLN A 34 1.18 -24.51 1.47
N GLN A 35 1.08 -25.10 0.29
CA GLN A 35 2.17 -25.02 -0.69
C GLN A 35 2.39 -23.61 -1.23
N ALA A 36 1.35 -22.80 -1.37
CA ALA A 36 1.48 -21.38 -1.73
C ALA A 36 2.15 -20.55 -0.61
N GLU A 37 2.06 -20.97 0.65
CA GLU A 37 2.76 -20.36 1.79
C GLU A 37 4.25 -20.75 1.88
N THR A 38 4.74 -21.74 1.13
CA THR A 38 6.17 -22.10 1.12
C THR A 38 7.05 -21.27 0.20
N VAL A 39 6.48 -20.25 -0.47
CA VAL A 39 7.29 -19.18 -1.06
C VAL A 39 7.74 -18.27 0.08
N GLN A 40 8.98 -18.50 0.53
CA GLN A 40 9.88 -17.64 1.31
C GLN A 40 9.30 -16.34 1.90
N PRO A 41 9.62 -15.98 3.16
CA PRO A 41 9.35 -14.63 3.64
C PRO A 41 9.98 -13.65 2.65
N PRO A 42 9.20 -12.74 2.04
CA PRO A 42 9.79 -11.73 1.20
C PRO A 42 10.74 -10.93 2.10
N ALA A 43 12.01 -10.87 1.70
CA ALA A 43 12.91 -9.80 2.13
C ALA A 43 12.12 -8.50 2.10
N PRO A 44 12.31 -7.58 3.08
CA PRO A 44 11.48 -6.39 3.23
C PRO A 44 11.29 -5.78 1.86
N LEU A 45 10.03 -5.77 1.42
CA LEU A 45 9.61 -5.18 0.17
C LEU A 45 10.01 -3.71 0.27
N THR A 46 11.17 -3.36 -0.26
CA THR A 46 11.47 -2.00 -0.66
C THR A 46 10.48 -1.74 -1.77
N LEU A 47 9.27 -1.29 -1.38
CA LEU A 47 8.30 -0.77 -2.30
C LEU A 47 9.08 0.23 -3.16
N PRO A 48 9.16 0.05 -4.49
CA PRO A 48 9.66 1.12 -5.32
C PRO A 48 8.79 2.30 -4.98
N GLU A 49 9.41 3.34 -4.40
CA GLU A 49 8.73 4.58 -4.08
C GLU A 49 8.06 5.01 -5.37
N VAL A 50 6.75 4.79 -5.44
CA VAL A 50 5.95 5.12 -6.61
C VAL A 50 6.14 6.62 -6.71
N GLU A 51 7.01 7.03 -7.62
CA GLU A 51 7.26 8.43 -7.95
C GLU A 51 5.92 8.96 -8.45
N SER A 52 5.09 9.44 -7.52
CA SER A 52 3.81 10.04 -7.84
C SER A 52 4.15 11.36 -8.51
N ARG A 53 4.27 11.34 -9.84
CA ARG A 53 4.60 12.50 -10.70
C ARG A 53 3.50 13.56 -10.72
N ILE A 54 2.41 13.31 -10.02
CA ILE A 54 1.25 14.19 -9.92
C ILE A 54 1.15 14.59 -8.45
N TRP A 55 1.61 15.79 -8.14
CA TRP A 55 1.50 16.37 -6.80
C TRP A 55 0.22 17.20 -6.69
N PRO A 56 -0.51 17.11 -5.58
CA PRO A 56 -1.64 18.00 -5.33
C PRO A 56 -1.17 19.45 -5.28
N LEU A 57 -2.07 20.37 -5.65
CA LEU A 57 -1.81 21.81 -5.82
C LEU A 57 -1.12 22.44 -4.60
N GLU A 58 -1.44 21.89 -3.42
CA GLU A 58 -0.97 22.42 -2.14
C GLU A 58 0.53 22.18 -1.90
N VAL A 59 1.06 21.07 -2.44
CA VAL A 59 2.50 20.82 -2.44
C VAL A 59 3.20 21.85 -3.34
N GLY A 60 2.58 22.23 -4.46
CA GLY A 60 3.07 23.29 -5.34
C GLY A 60 3.05 24.67 -4.67
N LEU A 61 2.02 24.98 -3.88
CA LEU A 61 1.91 26.25 -3.16
C LEU A 61 3.01 26.40 -2.10
N VAL A 62 3.24 25.34 -1.31
CA VAL A 62 4.31 25.34 -0.29
C VAL A 62 5.69 25.36 -0.94
N PHE A 63 5.87 24.64 -2.05
CA PHE A 63 7.11 24.63 -2.82
C PHE A 63 7.48 26.03 -3.35
N ASN A 64 6.51 26.79 -3.88
CA ASN A 64 6.72 28.17 -4.33
C ASN A 64 7.06 29.14 -3.18
N GLN A 65 6.69 28.81 -1.94
CA GLN A 65 7.00 29.59 -0.74
C GLN A 65 8.44 29.37 -0.24
N VAL A 66 9.11 28.32 -0.71
CA VAL A 66 10.50 28.00 -0.37
C VAL A 66 11.40 28.68 -1.41
N GLU A 67 12.24 29.61 -0.95
CA GLU A 67 13.22 30.31 -1.79
C GLU A 67 14.43 29.42 -2.11
N GLY A 68 15.01 29.53 -3.31
CA GLY A 68 16.22 28.81 -3.71
C GLY A 68 16.00 27.47 -4.42
N VAL A 69 14.76 27.21 -4.85
CA VAL A 69 14.36 25.96 -5.49
C VAL A 69 14.80 25.89 -6.96
N ASP A 70 14.92 27.05 -7.63
CA ASP A 70 15.43 27.14 -9.02
C ASP A 70 16.90 26.71 -9.17
N VAL A 71 17.66 26.67 -8.07
CA VAL A 71 19.06 26.24 -8.07
C VAL A 71 19.18 24.70 -7.95
N LEU A 72 18.10 24.00 -7.59
CA LEU A 72 18.11 22.56 -7.37
C LEU A 72 17.82 21.79 -8.67
N SER A 73 18.53 20.67 -8.85
CA SER A 73 18.25 19.72 -9.93
C SER A 73 16.82 19.17 -9.87
N GLU A 74 16.26 18.76 -11.01
CA GLU A 74 14.89 18.20 -11.08
C GLU A 74 14.69 17.03 -10.10
N ALA A 75 15.72 16.20 -9.91
CA ALA A 75 15.69 15.10 -8.94
C ALA A 75 15.57 15.59 -7.48
N GLN A 76 16.29 16.65 -7.11
CA GLN A 76 16.20 17.26 -5.78
C GLN A 76 14.85 17.95 -5.57
N GLN A 77 14.32 18.64 -6.58
CA GLN A 77 13.00 19.25 -6.53
C GLN A 77 11.90 18.20 -6.33
N ASN A 78 12.01 17.06 -7.02
CA ASN A 78 11.06 15.95 -6.87
C ASN A 78 11.12 15.36 -5.45
N LYS A 79 12.31 15.20 -4.90
CA LYS A 79 12.50 14.73 -3.52
C LYS A 79 11.98 15.73 -2.48
N LEU A 80 12.10 17.04 -2.74
CA LEU A 80 11.51 18.08 -1.91
C LEU A 80 9.97 18.02 -1.94
N LYS A 81 9.37 17.86 -3.12
CA LYS A 81 7.91 17.70 -3.27
C LYS A 81 7.40 16.44 -2.55
N ALA A 82 8.14 15.33 -2.63
CA ALA A 82 7.84 14.11 -1.89
C ALA A 82 7.91 14.30 -0.37
N ASN A 83 8.94 14.99 0.13
CA ASN A 83 9.08 15.29 1.55
C ASN A 83 7.93 16.19 2.07
N ILE A 84 7.57 17.23 1.33
CA ILE A 84 6.42 18.09 1.65
C ILE A 84 5.13 17.26 1.70
N ASN A 85 4.91 16.40 0.72
CA ASN A 85 3.73 15.53 0.69
C ASN A 85 3.69 14.56 1.88
N GLN A 86 4.83 14.02 2.29
CA GLN A 86 4.92 13.14 3.45
C GLN A 86 4.53 13.88 4.74
N LEU A 87 5.06 15.08 4.96
CA LEU A 87 4.72 15.91 6.13
C LEU A 87 3.23 16.31 6.13
N TRP A 88 2.64 16.49 4.96
CA TRP A 88 1.20 16.70 4.80
C TRP A 88 0.38 15.48 5.25
N LEU A 89 0.78 14.26 4.84
CA LEU A 89 0.13 13.01 5.25
C LEU A 89 0.25 12.77 6.77
N GLU A 90 1.36 13.19 7.35
CA GLU A 90 1.63 13.13 8.80
C GLU A 90 0.89 14.20 9.62
N ARG A 91 0.04 15.03 8.97
CA ARG A 91 -0.78 16.10 9.59
C ARG A 91 0.05 17.20 10.25
N THR A 92 1.27 17.42 9.80
CA THR A 92 2.13 18.50 10.29
C THR A 92 1.58 19.89 9.89
N ALA A 93 1.79 20.91 10.73
CA ALA A 93 1.33 22.27 10.44
C ALA A 93 2.12 22.89 9.28
N THR A 94 1.45 23.59 8.35
CA THR A 94 2.08 24.18 7.15
C THR A 94 3.31 25.04 7.45
N SER A 95 3.33 25.76 8.58
CA SER A 95 4.47 26.55 9.03
C SER A 95 5.71 25.70 9.36
N GLU A 96 5.53 24.55 9.97
CA GLU A 96 6.62 23.60 10.29
C GLU A 96 7.12 22.92 9.02
N ILE A 97 6.21 22.60 8.09
CA ILE A 97 6.56 22.05 6.78
C ILE A 97 7.48 22.99 6.02
N ILE A 98 7.19 24.29 6.02
CA ILE A 98 8.06 25.31 5.38
C ILE A 98 9.43 25.36 6.05
N ALA A 99 9.49 25.29 7.39
CA ALA A 99 10.76 25.31 8.12
C ALA A 99 11.64 24.09 7.80
N ILE A 100 11.04 22.89 7.80
CA ILE A 100 11.72 21.63 7.48
C ILE A 100 12.16 21.62 6.01
N ALA A 101 11.28 22.04 5.10
CA ALA A 101 11.58 22.13 3.67
C ALA A 101 12.76 23.07 3.38
N ARG A 102 12.81 24.25 4.03
CA ARG A 102 13.96 25.17 3.94
C ARG A 102 15.26 24.54 4.46
N GLY A 103 15.20 23.81 5.57
CA GLY A 103 16.34 23.05 6.10
C GLY A 103 16.83 21.97 5.13
N LEU A 104 15.90 21.27 4.48
CA LEU A 104 16.22 20.26 3.47
C LEU A 104 16.86 20.86 2.22
N VAL A 105 16.36 22.02 1.75
CA VAL A 105 16.97 22.76 0.64
C VAL A 105 18.41 23.17 0.97
N GLY A 106 18.64 23.71 2.18
CA GLY A 106 20.00 24.06 2.63
C GLY A 106 20.93 22.84 2.69
N SER A 107 20.43 21.69 3.13
CA SER A 107 21.18 20.42 3.11
C SER A 107 21.50 19.96 1.68
N MET A 108 20.52 20.00 0.76
CA MET A 108 20.71 19.60 -0.63
C MET A 108 21.68 20.52 -1.38
N GLN A 109 21.60 21.83 -1.16
CA GLN A 109 22.53 22.81 -1.75
C GLN A 109 23.96 22.59 -1.23
N GLY A 110 24.13 22.30 0.06
CA GLY A 110 25.44 21.99 0.64
C GLY A 110 26.09 20.73 0.05
N VAL A 111 25.31 19.71 -0.30
CA VAL A 111 25.81 18.49 -0.99
C VAL A 111 26.27 18.78 -2.43
N THR A 112 25.77 19.85 -3.05
CA THR A 112 26.11 20.18 -4.45
C THR A 112 27.41 21.00 -4.56
N HIS A 113 27.91 21.55 -3.46
CA HIS A 113 29.09 22.41 -3.40
C HIS A 113 30.32 21.77 -2.71
N ALA A 114 30.26 20.49 -2.33
CA ALA A 114 31.37 19.73 -1.76
C ALA A 114 31.91 18.71 -2.77
#